data_AF-A0A2P8I341-F1
#
_entry.id   AF-A0A2P8I341-F1
#
_cell.length_a   1.000
_cell.length_b   1.000
_cell.length_c   1.000
_cell.angle_alpha   90.00
_cell.angle_beta   90.00
_cell.angle_gamma   90.00
#
_symmetry.space_group_name_H-M   'P 1'
#
loop_
_entity.id
_entity.type
_entity.pdbx_description
1 polymer ?
#
loop_
_entity_poly.entity_id
_entity_poly.type
_entity_poly.pdbx_seq_one_letter_code
_entity_poly.pdbx_strand_id
1 'polypeptide(L)'
;MADLAGPHLSAAEFDLICAGPGTPAVMGALRRAQYGRRRLGMRALLELARRDAAHAAGTADAERAWAVLAEAERLDPVVVEDVLMAPGVGLWLARALRRNPEGVERATAASGVLHAVAAAVAVRAGIPARLTVPVTGGVATLPTVGQFVLSESVESVELVCGAGRPVCVNGGERLFRPFRRHRSEARGLSLEVVVDDLDPNRGFAEPTPPNPLDRAEYERWCALLDEAWTLLTEWDSGYATEVSAGLTSLVPLDPGSGVVGASSAIAFGAVALSARASAAEFAETLVHELQHSKLNAVLELVHLHDDGTVKRHYAPWRDDPRPLTGVLHGLYAFISVVEFWHGRAPASFALALRVRQLRLALDSLDTSRLTAAGKLLVDAVSRRLAVCEPAAAGSGHAHLVGMIIADHRATWRIRHVEPRPEDLAALADEWLAGRPRSRRVRGDVVAAGGRADSHRAALLRAKAPDSDGTAPTASDDADVALADGDLSAAASKYLDRVQRNAEDGGAWVGLGLALSLPPLLREPEVVRGLHREITARGGQAADPVSLARWLDA
;
A
#
# COMPACT_ATOMS: atom_id res chain seq x y z
N MET A 1 2.83 -33.23 10.94
CA MET A 1 3.11 -31.88 11.49
C MET A 1 3.98 -31.96 12.76
N ALA A 2 5.28 -32.18 12.61
CA ALA A 2 6.26 -32.10 13.69
C ALA A 2 7.46 -31.27 13.21
N ASP A 3 7.47 -29.98 13.57
CA ASP A 3 8.61 -29.17 14.02
C ASP A 3 8.09 -27.72 14.13
N LEU A 4 8.01 -27.17 15.34
CA LEU A 4 7.52 -25.81 15.60
C LEU A 4 8.66 -24.89 16.09
N ALA A 5 9.89 -25.16 15.66
CA ALA A 5 10.89 -24.10 15.60
C ALA A 5 10.39 -23.07 14.56
N GLY A 6 9.97 -21.90 15.03
CA GLY A 6 9.52 -20.83 14.14
C GLY A 6 10.63 -20.48 13.13
N PRO A 7 10.29 -20.16 11.88
CA PRO A 7 11.29 -19.73 10.92
C PRO A 7 11.93 -18.43 11.42
N HIS A 8 13.24 -18.43 11.54
CA HIS A 8 14.03 -17.25 11.88
C HIS A 8 14.78 -16.77 10.63
N LEU A 9 14.82 -15.46 10.42
CA LEU A 9 15.65 -14.85 9.40
C LEU A 9 17.07 -14.70 9.96
N SER A 10 18.08 -15.20 9.26
CA SER A 10 19.48 -14.99 9.63
C SER A 10 19.89 -13.52 9.42
N ALA A 11 20.96 -13.10 10.10
CA ALA A 11 21.52 -11.75 9.91
C ALA A 11 21.93 -11.50 8.44
N ALA A 12 22.54 -12.50 7.79
CA ALA A 12 22.93 -12.40 6.39
C ALA A 12 21.73 -12.27 5.44
N GLU A 13 20.64 -12.99 5.69
CA GLU A 13 19.41 -12.83 4.90
C GLU A 13 18.78 -11.45 5.13
N PHE A 14 18.80 -10.93 6.36
CA PHE A 14 18.31 -9.58 6.66
C PHE A 14 19.15 -8.49 5.98
N ASP A 15 20.47 -8.65 5.94
CA ASP A 15 21.36 -7.73 5.23
C ASP A 15 21.07 -7.72 3.72
N LEU A 16 20.82 -8.89 3.11
CA LEU A 16 20.40 -8.99 1.71
C LEU A 16 19.05 -8.29 1.45
N ILE A 17 18.09 -8.41 2.37
CA ILE A 17 16.81 -7.71 2.29
C ILE A 17 17.01 -6.18 2.32
N CYS A 18 17.89 -5.69 3.20
CA CYS A 18 18.18 -4.27 3.30
C CYS A 18 18.91 -3.73 2.05
N ALA A 19 19.75 -4.56 1.43
CA ALA A 19 20.62 -4.19 0.33
C ALA A 19 19.90 -3.92 -1.01
N GLY A 20 18.65 -4.35 -1.20
CA GLY A 20 17.92 -4.11 -2.45
C GLY A 20 16.98 -5.24 -2.87
N PRO A 21 16.98 -5.63 -4.16
CA PRO A 21 16.21 -6.78 -4.63
C PRO A 21 16.57 -8.05 -3.87
N GLY A 22 15.56 -8.76 -3.40
CA GLY A 22 15.68 -10.05 -2.72
C GLY A 22 16.04 -11.17 -3.70
N THR A 23 16.94 -12.05 -3.29
CA THR A 23 17.28 -13.25 -4.06
C THR A 23 16.15 -14.28 -3.98
N PRO A 24 16.08 -15.26 -4.90
CA PRO A 24 15.11 -16.35 -4.80
C PRO A 24 15.20 -17.13 -3.48
N ALA A 25 16.41 -17.25 -2.91
CA ALA A 25 16.61 -17.89 -1.61
C ALA A 25 15.95 -17.10 -0.47
N VAL A 26 16.12 -15.77 -0.46
CA VAL A 26 15.49 -14.87 0.53
C VAL A 26 13.98 -14.87 0.38
N MET A 27 13.46 -14.75 -0.84
CA MET A 27 12.02 -14.81 -1.10
C MET A 27 11.44 -16.17 -0.70
N GLY A 28 12.16 -17.26 -0.95
CA GLY A 28 11.82 -18.60 -0.46
C GLY A 28 11.79 -18.70 1.06
N ALA A 29 12.72 -18.05 1.79
CA ALA A 29 12.72 -18.01 3.24
C ALA A 29 11.49 -17.27 3.80
N LEU A 30 11.15 -16.11 3.23
CA LEU A 30 9.94 -15.37 3.58
C LEU A 30 8.68 -16.18 3.26
N ARG A 31 8.63 -16.85 2.11
CA ARG A 31 7.52 -17.72 1.71
C ARG A 31 7.34 -18.88 2.69
N ARG A 32 8.41 -19.54 3.12
CA ARG A 32 8.36 -20.61 4.14
C ARG A 32 7.83 -20.09 5.48
N ALA A 33 8.18 -18.87 5.87
CA ALA A 33 7.64 -18.24 7.07
C ALA A 33 6.13 -18.01 6.98
N GLN A 34 5.66 -17.46 5.85
CA GLN A 34 4.22 -17.31 5.58
C GLN A 34 3.51 -18.66 5.58
N TYR A 35 4.09 -19.68 4.96
CA TYR A 35 3.53 -21.03 4.92
C TYR A 35 3.37 -21.62 6.33
N GLY A 36 4.39 -21.51 7.18
CA GLY A 36 4.32 -21.94 8.58
C GLY A 36 3.18 -21.27 9.35
N ARG A 37 3.00 -19.96 9.17
CA ARG A 37 1.89 -19.21 9.78
C ARG A 37 0.53 -19.64 9.24
N ARG A 38 0.41 -19.88 7.93
CA ARG A 38 -0.86 -20.35 7.34
C ARG A 38 -1.22 -21.74 7.84
N ARG A 39 -0.26 -22.66 8.01
CA ARG A 39 -0.49 -23.97 8.67
C ARG A 39 -0.98 -23.82 10.11
N LEU A 40 -0.35 -22.93 10.89
CA LEU A 40 -0.81 -22.60 12.24
C LEU A 40 -2.23 -22.02 12.23
N GLY A 41 -2.55 -21.14 11.27
CA GLY A 41 -3.88 -20.59 11.06
C GLY A 41 -4.92 -21.66 10.73
N MET A 42 -4.61 -22.60 9.82
CA MET A 42 -5.48 -23.73 9.50
C MET A 42 -5.73 -24.60 10.74
N ARG A 43 -4.69 -24.85 11.56
CA ARG A 43 -4.85 -25.58 12.82
C ARG A 43 -5.74 -24.83 13.80
N ALA A 44 -5.58 -23.51 13.92
CA ALA A 44 -6.43 -22.68 14.76
C ALA A 44 -7.90 -22.73 14.31
N LEU A 45 -8.18 -22.73 13.01
CA LEU A 45 -9.53 -22.91 12.48
C LEU A 45 -10.13 -24.27 12.84
N LEU A 46 -9.36 -25.36 12.77
CA LEU A 46 -9.82 -26.67 13.22
C LEU A 46 -10.19 -26.67 14.70
N GLU A 47 -9.34 -26.11 15.56
CA GLU A 47 -9.64 -26.04 16.99
C GLU A 47 -10.86 -25.15 17.29
N LEU A 48 -11.05 -24.06 16.54
CA LEU A 48 -12.26 -23.23 16.64
C LEU A 48 -13.51 -24.02 16.22
N ALA A 49 -13.46 -24.72 15.09
CA ALA A 49 -14.56 -25.55 14.62
C ALA A 49 -14.93 -26.65 15.63
N ARG A 50 -13.94 -27.23 16.34
CA ARG A 50 -14.19 -28.21 17.40
C ARG A 50 -14.86 -27.63 18.64
N ARG A 51 -14.46 -26.43 19.07
CA ARG A 51 -14.92 -25.81 20.32
C ARG A 51 -16.38 -25.35 20.23
N ASP A 52 -16.77 -24.77 19.11
CA ASP A 52 -18.07 -24.11 18.96
C ASP A 52 -19.15 -25.03 18.34
N ALA A 53 -18.80 -26.26 17.96
CA ALA A 53 -19.70 -27.27 17.39
C ALA A 53 -20.43 -28.11 18.47
N ALA A 54 -21.13 -27.43 19.38
CA ALA A 54 -22.05 -28.06 20.33
C ALA A 54 -23.29 -28.72 19.68
N HIS A 55 -23.36 -28.77 18.34
CA HIS A 55 -24.32 -29.58 17.57
C HIS A 55 -23.52 -30.58 16.71
N ALA A 56 -23.72 -31.87 16.96
CA ALA A 56 -22.86 -32.98 16.52
C ALA A 56 -22.59 -33.12 15.00
N ALA A 57 -23.28 -32.37 14.13
CA ALA A 57 -23.06 -32.41 12.68
C ALA A 57 -21.83 -31.58 12.23
N GLY A 58 -21.52 -30.45 12.88
CA GLY A 58 -20.46 -29.53 12.42
C GLY A 58 -19.02 -30.03 12.67
N THR A 59 -18.77 -30.77 13.76
CA THR A 59 -17.43 -31.26 14.12
C THR A 59 -16.97 -32.38 13.18
N ALA A 60 -17.87 -33.30 12.81
CA ALA A 60 -17.57 -34.42 11.93
C ALA A 60 -17.15 -33.96 10.53
N ASP A 61 -17.69 -32.83 10.08
CA ASP A 61 -17.38 -32.26 8.76
C ASP A 61 -16.00 -31.58 8.76
N ALA A 62 -15.64 -30.81 9.79
CA ALA A 62 -14.31 -30.19 9.89
C ALA A 62 -13.17 -31.22 9.96
N GLU A 63 -13.36 -32.33 10.69
CA GLU A 63 -12.40 -33.44 10.76
C GLU A 63 -12.22 -34.13 9.40
N ARG A 64 -13.30 -34.24 8.61
CA ARG A 64 -13.24 -34.82 7.26
C ARG A 64 -12.39 -33.98 6.34
N ALA A 65 -12.59 -32.66 6.32
CA ALA A 65 -11.76 -31.74 5.57
C ALA A 65 -10.29 -31.80 6.02
N TRP A 66 -10.05 -31.88 7.33
CA TRP A 66 -8.70 -32.01 7.87
C TRP A 66 -8.01 -33.33 7.49
N ALA A 67 -8.74 -34.44 7.49
CA ALA A 67 -8.21 -35.75 7.08
C ALA A 67 -7.76 -35.74 5.61
N VAL A 68 -8.53 -35.09 4.73
CA VAL A 68 -8.14 -34.89 3.32
C VAL A 68 -6.86 -34.07 3.21
N LEU A 69 -6.73 -32.97 3.96
CA LEU A 69 -5.52 -32.15 3.97
C LEU A 69 -4.30 -32.93 4.48
N ALA A 70 -4.47 -33.73 5.55
CA ALA A 70 -3.39 -34.53 6.12
C ALA A 70 -2.92 -35.64 5.17
N GLU A 71 -3.86 -36.31 4.48
CA GLU A 71 -3.54 -37.30 3.48
C GLU A 71 -2.82 -36.68 2.27
N ALA A 72 -3.28 -35.52 1.82
CA ALA A 72 -2.61 -34.79 0.75
C ALA A 72 -1.21 -34.32 1.13
N GLU A 73 -0.99 -33.83 2.36
CA GLU A 73 0.34 -33.43 2.83
C GLU A 73 1.31 -34.63 2.84
N ARG A 74 0.80 -35.84 3.07
CA ARG A 74 1.57 -37.09 3.02
C ARG A 74 1.90 -37.52 1.59
N LEU A 75 0.99 -37.33 0.64
CA LEU A 75 1.14 -37.75 -0.76
C LEU A 75 1.95 -36.74 -1.58
N ASP A 76 1.60 -35.45 -1.48
CA ASP A 76 2.19 -34.35 -2.22
C ASP A 76 2.19 -33.06 -1.36
N PRO A 77 3.24 -32.83 -0.54
CA PRO A 77 3.33 -31.63 0.28
C PRO A 77 3.45 -30.35 -0.54
N VAL A 78 3.94 -30.42 -1.79
CA VAL A 78 4.09 -29.26 -2.68
C VAL A 78 2.71 -28.73 -3.08
N VAL A 79 1.77 -29.62 -3.41
CA VAL A 79 0.38 -29.23 -3.70
C VAL A 79 -0.26 -28.53 -2.51
N VAL A 80 -0.09 -29.06 -1.29
CA VAL A 80 -0.65 -28.44 -0.08
C VAL A 80 -0.03 -27.07 0.17
N GLU A 81 1.29 -26.96 0.01
CA GLU A 81 2.00 -25.70 0.13
C GLU A 81 1.52 -24.66 -0.88
N ASP A 82 1.39 -25.01 -2.16
CA ASP A 82 0.88 -24.12 -3.20
C ASP A 82 -0.56 -23.64 -2.92
N VAL A 83 -1.47 -24.55 -2.54
CA VAL A 83 -2.86 -24.17 -2.23
C VAL A 83 -2.90 -23.25 -1.02
N LEU A 84 -2.19 -23.60 0.06
CA LEU A 84 -2.17 -22.76 1.26
C LEU A 84 -1.48 -21.43 1.00
N MET A 85 -0.51 -21.36 0.09
CA MET A 85 0.19 -20.13 -0.27
C MET A 85 -0.54 -19.27 -1.29
N ALA A 86 -1.64 -19.73 -1.89
CA ALA A 86 -2.52 -18.89 -2.69
C ALA A 86 -2.96 -17.64 -1.90
N PRO A 87 -2.76 -16.40 -2.39
CA PRO A 87 -2.99 -15.19 -1.61
C PRO A 87 -4.41 -15.06 -1.04
N GLY A 88 -5.43 -15.50 -1.79
CA GLY A 88 -6.81 -15.59 -1.34
C GLY A 88 -6.96 -16.38 -0.04
N VAL A 89 -6.29 -17.53 0.11
CA VAL A 89 -6.35 -18.35 1.34
C VAL A 89 -5.85 -17.60 2.57
N GLY A 90 -4.78 -16.81 2.43
CA GLY A 90 -4.30 -15.95 3.52
C GLY A 90 -5.33 -14.92 3.96
N LEU A 91 -6.03 -14.31 2.99
CA LEU A 91 -7.14 -13.38 3.26
C LEU A 91 -8.32 -14.08 3.93
N TRP A 92 -8.71 -15.27 3.47
CA TRP A 92 -9.79 -16.07 4.03
C TRP A 92 -9.49 -16.47 5.48
N LEU A 93 -8.30 -17.01 5.74
CA LEU A 93 -7.81 -17.38 7.05
C LEU A 93 -7.87 -16.20 8.02
N ALA A 94 -7.31 -15.06 7.60
CA ALA A 94 -7.25 -13.90 8.45
C ALA A 94 -8.64 -13.30 8.73
N ARG A 95 -9.58 -13.35 7.77
CA ARG A 95 -10.98 -12.95 7.99
C ARG A 95 -11.68 -13.91 8.95
N ALA A 96 -11.56 -15.22 8.74
CA ALA A 96 -12.18 -16.23 9.60
C ALA A 96 -11.66 -16.16 11.05
N LEU A 97 -10.38 -15.83 11.25
CA LEU A 97 -9.76 -15.69 12.58
C LEU A 97 -10.01 -14.32 13.25
N ARG A 98 -10.12 -13.23 12.48
CA ARG A 98 -10.38 -11.87 13.04
C ARG A 98 -11.83 -11.60 13.34
N ARG A 99 -12.74 -12.29 12.65
CA ARG A 99 -14.17 -12.16 12.87
C ARG A 99 -14.45 -12.41 14.36
N ASN A 100 -15.08 -11.41 15.00
CA ASN A 100 -15.59 -11.49 16.36
C ASN A 100 -17.09 -11.92 16.47
N PRO A 101 -17.70 -12.71 15.55
CA PRO A 101 -19.04 -13.22 15.78
C PRO A 101 -18.98 -14.31 16.84
N GLU A 102 -19.92 -14.34 17.76
CA GLU A 102 -19.99 -15.35 18.81
C GLU A 102 -20.69 -16.61 18.29
N GLY A 103 -20.26 -17.79 18.76
CA GLY A 103 -20.95 -19.05 18.52
C GLY A 103 -20.91 -19.55 17.07
N VAL A 104 -22.07 -19.94 16.54
CA VAL A 104 -22.21 -20.80 15.34
C VAL A 104 -21.67 -20.17 14.06
N GLU A 105 -21.83 -18.85 13.86
CA GLU A 105 -21.39 -18.18 12.63
C GLU A 105 -19.85 -18.21 12.46
N ARG A 106 -19.10 -18.10 13.56
CA ARG A 106 -17.64 -18.23 13.56
C ARG A 106 -17.20 -19.65 13.17
N ALA A 107 -17.87 -20.66 13.73
CA ALA A 107 -17.60 -22.06 13.43
C ALA A 107 -17.89 -22.39 11.96
N THR A 108 -18.99 -21.89 11.41
CA THR A 108 -19.36 -22.08 10.00
C THR A 108 -18.34 -21.44 9.06
N ALA A 109 -17.90 -20.21 9.34
CA ALA A 109 -16.87 -19.55 8.54
C ALA A 109 -15.53 -20.31 8.60
N ALA A 110 -15.11 -20.77 9.78
CA ALA A 110 -13.89 -21.56 9.97
C ALA A 110 -13.96 -22.90 9.22
N SER A 111 -15.07 -23.61 9.34
CA SER A 111 -15.31 -24.88 8.63
C SER A 111 -15.35 -24.68 7.12
N GLY A 112 -15.95 -23.60 6.63
CA GLY A 112 -16.04 -23.28 5.20
C GLY A 112 -14.66 -23.10 4.55
N VAL A 113 -13.73 -22.41 5.22
CA VAL A 113 -12.35 -22.26 4.74
C VAL A 113 -11.62 -23.62 4.70
N LEU A 114 -11.76 -24.44 5.74
CA LEU A 114 -11.18 -25.79 5.80
C LEU A 114 -11.65 -26.64 4.62
N HIS A 115 -12.96 -26.67 4.34
CA HIS A 115 -13.52 -27.47 3.26
C HIS A 115 -13.10 -26.98 1.88
N ALA A 116 -13.08 -25.68 1.64
CA ALA A 116 -12.70 -25.13 0.35
C ALA A 116 -11.21 -25.38 0.03
N VAL A 117 -10.33 -25.25 1.02
CA VAL A 117 -8.90 -25.60 0.88
C VAL A 117 -8.72 -27.10 0.69
N ALA A 118 -9.42 -27.94 1.48
CA ALA A 118 -9.40 -29.39 1.33
C ALA A 118 -9.89 -29.85 -0.04
N ALA A 119 -10.94 -29.21 -0.58
CA ALA A 119 -11.47 -29.52 -1.90
C ALA A 119 -10.48 -29.16 -3.01
N ALA A 120 -9.83 -28.00 -2.93
CA ALA A 120 -8.79 -27.60 -3.87
C ALA A 120 -7.61 -28.57 -3.85
N VAL A 121 -7.14 -28.94 -2.66
CA VAL A 121 -6.06 -29.91 -2.48
C VAL A 121 -6.47 -31.30 -3.00
N ALA A 122 -7.68 -31.76 -2.70
CA ALA A 122 -8.20 -33.05 -3.17
C ALA A 122 -8.21 -33.14 -4.70
N VAL A 123 -8.68 -32.08 -5.38
CA VAL A 123 -8.66 -31.99 -6.84
C VAL A 123 -7.23 -32.05 -7.38
N ARG A 124 -6.31 -31.27 -6.81
CA ARG A 124 -4.92 -31.18 -7.31
C ARG A 124 -4.07 -32.41 -7.01
N ALA A 125 -4.31 -33.09 -5.88
CA ALA A 125 -3.62 -34.31 -5.48
C ALA A 125 -4.33 -35.59 -5.97
N GLY A 126 -5.50 -35.47 -6.62
CA GLY A 126 -6.27 -36.60 -7.13
C GLY A 126 -6.93 -37.46 -6.05
N ILE A 127 -7.17 -36.91 -4.84
CA ILE A 127 -7.75 -37.62 -3.71
C ILE A 127 -9.28 -37.61 -3.83
N PRO A 128 -9.94 -38.78 -3.88
CA PRO A 128 -11.39 -38.85 -3.87
C PRO A 128 -11.96 -38.28 -2.55
N ALA A 129 -12.80 -37.25 -2.64
CA ALA A 129 -13.41 -36.64 -1.46
C ALA A 129 -14.79 -36.07 -1.80
N ARG A 130 -15.66 -36.00 -0.80
CA ARG A 130 -16.97 -35.33 -0.87
C ARG A 130 -17.01 -34.28 0.24
N LEU A 131 -17.07 -33.00 -0.16
CA LEU A 131 -16.83 -31.85 0.73
C LEU A 131 -17.88 -30.75 0.48
N THR A 132 -18.32 -30.11 1.56
CA THR A 132 -19.28 -29.00 1.52
C THR A 132 -18.55 -27.66 1.50
N VAL A 133 -18.61 -26.94 0.38
CA VAL A 133 -17.92 -25.67 0.16
C VAL A 133 -18.91 -24.50 0.30
N PRO A 134 -18.55 -23.44 1.04
CA PRO A 134 -19.43 -22.28 1.21
C PRO A 134 -19.60 -21.49 -0.09
N VAL A 135 -20.75 -20.85 -0.23
CA VAL A 135 -21.08 -19.99 -1.35
C VAL A 135 -21.02 -18.53 -0.90
N THR A 136 -20.30 -17.69 -1.64
CA THR A 136 -20.19 -16.25 -1.36
C THR A 136 -20.44 -15.49 -2.65
N GLY A 137 -21.41 -14.58 -2.67
CA GLY A 137 -21.75 -13.83 -3.88
C GLY A 137 -22.22 -14.71 -5.04
N GLY A 138 -22.91 -15.82 -4.75
CA GLY A 138 -23.43 -16.76 -5.75
C GLY A 138 -22.39 -17.70 -6.37
N VAL A 139 -21.16 -17.74 -5.83
CA VAL A 139 -20.10 -18.64 -6.30
C VAL A 139 -19.51 -19.51 -5.19
N ALA A 140 -19.17 -20.75 -5.52
CA ALA A 140 -18.34 -21.63 -4.70
C ALA A 140 -16.91 -21.63 -5.23
N THR A 141 -15.94 -21.21 -4.40
CA THR A 141 -14.54 -21.01 -4.82
C THR A 141 -13.63 -22.10 -4.26
N LEU A 142 -12.80 -22.69 -5.13
CA LEU A 142 -11.75 -23.64 -4.77
C LEU A 142 -10.40 -22.98 -5.09
N PRO A 143 -9.61 -22.57 -4.08
CA PRO A 143 -8.34 -21.87 -4.30
C PRO A 143 -7.42 -22.61 -5.29
N THR A 144 -6.76 -21.88 -6.20
CA THR A 144 -5.88 -22.42 -7.27
C THR A 144 -6.54 -23.33 -8.33
N VAL A 145 -7.82 -23.68 -8.17
CA VAL A 145 -8.55 -24.57 -9.09
C VAL A 145 -9.55 -23.78 -9.93
N GLY A 146 -10.50 -23.08 -9.31
CA GLY A 146 -11.53 -22.31 -10.01
C GLY A 146 -12.79 -22.09 -9.18
N GLN A 147 -13.88 -21.71 -9.87
CA GLN A 147 -15.15 -21.38 -9.25
C GLN A 147 -16.35 -22.01 -9.96
N PHE A 148 -17.35 -22.38 -9.18
CA PHE A 148 -18.69 -22.70 -9.69
C PHE A 148 -19.60 -21.50 -9.57
N VAL A 149 -20.22 -21.11 -10.68
CA VAL A 149 -21.33 -20.14 -10.71
C VAL A 149 -22.64 -20.89 -10.59
N LEU A 150 -23.42 -20.55 -9.58
CA LEU A 150 -24.64 -21.28 -9.22
C LEU A 150 -25.89 -20.60 -9.80
N SER A 151 -26.91 -21.40 -10.14
CA SER A 151 -28.21 -20.88 -10.57
C SER A 151 -29.16 -20.61 -9.42
N GLU A 152 -28.92 -21.24 -8.28
CA GLU A 152 -29.76 -21.19 -7.10
C GLU A 152 -29.09 -20.41 -5.98
N SER A 153 -29.90 -19.72 -5.18
CA SER A 153 -29.43 -19.04 -3.97
C SER A 153 -29.28 -20.06 -2.85
N VAL A 154 -28.08 -20.64 -2.73
CA VAL A 154 -27.72 -21.60 -1.67
C VAL A 154 -26.55 -21.08 -0.84
N GLU A 155 -26.47 -21.47 0.43
CA GLU A 155 -25.39 -21.05 1.35
C GLU A 155 -24.11 -21.89 1.20
N SER A 156 -24.26 -23.13 0.73
CA SER A 156 -23.15 -24.05 0.46
C SER A 156 -23.51 -25.03 -0.64
N VAL A 157 -22.50 -25.63 -1.26
CA VAL A 157 -22.64 -26.71 -2.23
C VAL A 157 -21.75 -27.88 -1.86
N GLU A 158 -22.22 -29.06 -2.18
CA GLU A 158 -21.45 -30.28 -2.03
C GLU A 158 -20.72 -30.60 -3.33
N LEU A 159 -19.41 -30.83 -3.19
CA LEU A 159 -18.52 -31.12 -4.29
C LEU A 159 -17.99 -32.53 -4.18
N VAL A 160 -17.98 -33.26 -5.30
CA VAL A 160 -17.20 -34.48 -5.46
C VAL A 160 -15.87 -34.10 -6.11
N CYS A 161 -14.79 -34.33 -5.37
CA CYS A 161 -13.41 -34.06 -5.75
C CYS A 161 -12.68 -35.38 -6.01
N GLY A 162 -11.63 -35.31 -6.82
CA GLY A 162 -10.79 -36.44 -7.20
C GLY A 162 -9.90 -36.04 -8.37
N ALA A 163 -9.31 -37.02 -9.05
CA ALA A 163 -8.56 -36.75 -10.28
C ALA A 163 -9.50 -36.17 -11.36
N GLY A 164 -9.21 -34.96 -11.84
CA GLY A 164 -9.98 -34.28 -12.89
C GLY A 164 -10.80 -33.10 -12.38
N ARG A 165 -11.82 -32.70 -13.16
CA ARG A 165 -12.67 -31.56 -12.83
C ARG A 165 -13.59 -31.92 -11.66
N PRO A 166 -13.69 -31.09 -10.60
CA PRO A 166 -14.66 -31.29 -9.53
C PRO A 166 -16.10 -31.25 -10.08
N VAL A 167 -17.02 -31.96 -9.42
CA VAL A 167 -18.43 -32.00 -9.81
C VAL A 167 -19.27 -31.40 -8.69
N CYS A 168 -20.12 -30.42 -9.03
CA CYS A 168 -21.09 -29.83 -8.11
C CYS A 168 -22.35 -30.71 -8.04
N VAL A 169 -22.70 -31.18 -6.85
CA VAL A 169 -23.80 -32.16 -6.67
C VAL A 169 -25.16 -31.48 -6.52
N ASN A 170 -25.20 -30.29 -5.91
CA ASN A 170 -26.42 -29.51 -5.63
C ASN A 170 -26.25 -28.02 -6.00
N GLY A 171 -27.32 -27.22 -5.90
CA GLY A 171 -27.31 -25.77 -6.14
C GLY A 171 -27.44 -25.32 -7.61
N GLY A 172 -27.68 -26.26 -8.53
CA GLY A 172 -27.83 -26.00 -9.97
C GLY A 172 -26.60 -25.31 -10.58
N GLU A 173 -25.55 -26.07 -10.89
CA GLU A 173 -24.36 -25.50 -11.53
C GLU A 173 -24.72 -24.90 -12.90
N ARG A 174 -24.39 -23.62 -13.11
CA ARG A 174 -24.47 -22.98 -14.43
C ARG A 174 -23.17 -23.12 -15.21
N LEU A 175 -22.04 -22.94 -14.51
CA LEU A 175 -20.73 -22.84 -15.16
C LEU A 175 -19.60 -23.06 -14.14
N PHE A 176 -18.61 -23.86 -14.52
CA PHE A 176 -17.30 -23.88 -13.87
C PHE A 176 -16.31 -22.99 -14.61
N ARG A 177 -15.63 -22.10 -13.88
CA ARG A 177 -14.60 -21.18 -14.39
C ARG A 177 -13.27 -21.48 -13.71
N PRO A 178 -12.28 -22.08 -14.41
CA PRO A 178 -10.95 -22.26 -13.85
C PRO A 178 -10.27 -20.90 -13.65
N PHE A 179 -9.37 -20.81 -12.66
CA PHE A 179 -8.50 -19.64 -12.55
C PHE A 179 -7.59 -19.55 -13.78
N ARG A 180 -7.41 -18.34 -14.29
CA ARG A 180 -6.59 -18.08 -15.46
C ARG A 180 -5.15 -17.77 -15.05
N ARG A 181 -4.19 -18.44 -15.69
CA ARG A 181 -2.76 -18.21 -15.50
C ARG A 181 -2.19 -17.56 -16.75
N HIS A 182 -1.28 -16.62 -16.55
CA HIS A 182 -0.49 -16.02 -17.60
C HIS A 182 0.99 -16.21 -17.31
N ARG A 183 1.77 -16.49 -18.35
CA ARG A 183 3.21 -16.69 -18.26
C ARG A 183 3.91 -15.74 -19.22
N SER A 184 4.74 -14.88 -18.67
CA SER A 184 5.60 -13.96 -19.41
C SER A 184 7.03 -14.47 -19.39
N GLU A 185 7.73 -14.42 -20.53
CA GLU A 185 9.13 -14.80 -20.64
C GLU A 185 9.93 -13.73 -21.36
N ALA A 186 11.02 -13.29 -20.74
CA ALA A 186 11.93 -12.32 -21.34
C ALA A 186 13.34 -12.54 -20.78
N ARG A 187 14.35 -12.48 -21.65
CA ARG A 187 15.79 -12.50 -21.29
C ARG A 187 16.20 -13.65 -20.35
N GLY A 188 15.58 -14.82 -20.51
CA GLY A 188 15.85 -16.02 -19.71
C GLY A 188 15.20 -16.03 -18.32
N LEU A 189 14.35 -15.04 -18.01
CA LEU A 189 13.53 -15.00 -16.80
C LEU A 189 12.05 -15.20 -17.15
N SER A 190 11.34 -15.93 -16.30
CA SER A 190 9.90 -16.20 -16.44
C SER A 190 9.12 -15.68 -15.24
N LEU A 191 7.95 -15.10 -15.51
CA LEU A 191 6.96 -14.75 -14.50
C LEU A 191 5.69 -15.53 -14.80
N GLU A 192 5.19 -16.28 -13.81
CA GLU A 192 3.88 -16.94 -13.90
C GLU A 192 2.97 -16.41 -12.80
N VAL A 193 1.81 -15.89 -13.19
CA VAL A 193 0.82 -15.33 -12.27
C VAL A 193 -0.58 -15.84 -12.56
N VAL A 194 -1.38 -16.00 -11.50
CA VAL A 194 -2.84 -16.10 -11.62
C VAL A 194 -3.38 -14.69 -11.76
N VAL A 195 -4.11 -14.42 -12.85
CA VAL A 195 -4.91 -13.19 -12.97
C VAL A 195 -6.23 -13.46 -12.25
N ASP A 196 -6.37 -12.96 -11.04
CA ASP A 196 -7.50 -13.22 -10.16
C ASP A 196 -8.55 -12.11 -10.29
N ASP A 197 -9.52 -12.36 -11.17
CA ASP A 197 -10.72 -11.57 -11.40
C ASP A 197 -11.98 -12.23 -10.79
N LEU A 198 -11.81 -13.40 -10.17
CA LEU A 198 -12.89 -14.29 -9.77
C LEU A 198 -13.11 -14.31 -8.27
N ASP A 199 -12.06 -14.44 -7.44
CA ASP A 199 -12.23 -14.69 -5.99
C ASP A 199 -12.96 -13.51 -5.31
N PRO A 200 -14.12 -13.72 -4.66
CA PRO A 200 -14.78 -12.66 -3.91
C PRO A 200 -13.89 -12.02 -2.84
N ASN A 201 -12.91 -12.77 -2.36
CA ASN A 201 -11.97 -12.35 -1.33
C ASN A 201 -10.68 -11.76 -1.88
N ARG A 202 -10.50 -11.64 -3.20
CA ARG A 202 -9.28 -11.13 -3.88
C ARG A 202 -8.87 -9.73 -3.42
N GLY A 203 -9.84 -8.90 -3.07
CA GLY A 203 -9.60 -7.56 -2.55
C GLY A 203 -9.05 -7.59 -1.11
N PHE A 204 -8.27 -6.58 -0.74
CA PHE A 204 -7.71 -6.46 0.61
C PHE A 204 -8.66 -5.84 1.64
N ALA A 205 -9.90 -5.56 1.23
CA ALA A 205 -10.97 -4.98 2.05
C ALA A 205 -12.07 -6.03 2.33
N GLU A 206 -13.34 -5.64 2.35
CA GLU A 206 -14.45 -6.60 2.43
C GLU A 206 -14.58 -7.41 1.12
N PRO A 207 -15.14 -8.63 1.19
CA PRO A 207 -15.38 -9.43 -0.01
C PRO A 207 -16.26 -8.67 -1.01
N THR A 208 -15.89 -8.72 -2.29
CA THR A 208 -16.64 -8.11 -3.39
C THR A 208 -17.17 -9.20 -4.32
N PRO A 209 -18.33 -9.02 -4.97
CA PRO A 209 -18.81 -10.00 -5.93
C PRO A 209 -17.76 -10.29 -7.04
N PRO A 210 -17.78 -11.50 -7.63
CA PRO A 210 -16.96 -11.80 -8.80
C PRO A 210 -17.26 -10.79 -9.92
N ASN A 211 -16.22 -10.21 -10.50
CA ASN A 211 -16.33 -9.32 -11.65
C ASN A 211 -15.38 -9.82 -12.74
N PRO A 212 -15.76 -10.87 -13.47
CA PRO A 212 -14.87 -11.53 -14.41
C PRO A 212 -14.51 -10.57 -15.56
N LEU A 213 -13.22 -10.48 -15.88
CA LEU A 213 -12.77 -9.78 -17.07
C LEU A 213 -13.27 -10.53 -18.31
N ASP A 214 -13.80 -9.78 -19.28
CA ASP A 214 -14.08 -10.35 -20.58
C ASP A 214 -12.79 -10.81 -21.29
N ARG A 215 -12.94 -11.45 -22.44
CA ARG A 215 -11.79 -11.97 -23.19
C ARG A 215 -10.82 -10.87 -23.61
N ALA A 216 -11.34 -9.76 -24.11
CA ALA A 216 -10.52 -8.67 -24.63
C ALA A 216 -9.82 -7.89 -23.51
N GLU A 217 -10.51 -7.70 -22.37
CA GLU A 217 -9.93 -7.14 -21.15
C GLU A 217 -8.78 -7.99 -20.63
N TYR A 218 -8.98 -9.31 -20.53
CA TYR A 218 -7.93 -10.23 -20.11
C TYR A 218 -6.72 -10.22 -21.06
N GLU A 219 -6.96 -10.26 -22.37
CA GLU A 219 -5.89 -10.18 -23.37
C GLU A 219 -5.09 -8.87 -23.26
N ARG A 220 -5.75 -7.73 -22.98
CA ARG A 220 -5.07 -6.45 -22.72
C ARG A 220 -4.23 -6.46 -21.46
N TRP A 221 -4.71 -7.05 -20.37
CA TRP A 221 -3.95 -7.20 -19.14
C TRP A 221 -2.70 -8.06 -19.34
N CYS A 222 -2.84 -9.18 -20.04
CA CYS A 222 -1.72 -10.06 -20.36
C CYS A 222 -0.68 -9.37 -21.25
N ALA A 223 -1.11 -8.66 -22.29
CA ALA A 223 -0.20 -7.92 -23.17
C ALA A 223 0.57 -6.84 -22.40
N LEU A 224 -0.11 -6.08 -21.54
CA LEU A 224 0.53 -5.06 -20.70
C LEU A 224 1.52 -5.67 -19.71
N LEU A 225 1.21 -6.84 -19.14
CA LEU A 225 2.11 -7.59 -18.28
C LEU A 225 3.35 -8.09 -19.05
N ASP A 226 3.21 -8.58 -20.28
CA ASP A 226 4.32 -9.03 -21.13
C ASP A 226 5.27 -7.87 -21.49
N GLU A 227 4.71 -6.71 -21.84
CA GLU A 227 5.47 -5.49 -22.10
C GLU A 227 6.20 -5.01 -20.83
N ALA A 228 5.50 -4.96 -19.69
CA ALA A 228 6.08 -4.57 -18.41
C ALA A 228 7.19 -5.53 -17.96
N TRP A 229 7.01 -6.84 -18.17
CA TRP A 229 8.01 -7.86 -17.87
C TRP A 229 9.26 -7.72 -18.74
N THR A 230 9.07 -7.44 -20.03
CA THR A 230 10.18 -7.19 -20.97
C THR A 230 10.98 -5.96 -20.54
N LEU A 231 10.31 -4.87 -20.13
CA LEU A 231 10.97 -3.67 -19.61
C LEU A 231 11.70 -3.95 -18.30
N LEU A 232 11.07 -4.64 -17.35
CA LEU A 232 11.66 -4.91 -16.04
C LEU A 232 12.91 -5.78 -16.17
N THR A 233 12.85 -6.86 -16.95
CA THR A 233 14.02 -7.72 -17.22
C THR A 233 15.12 -6.99 -17.99
N GLU A 234 14.81 -5.91 -18.71
CA GLU A 234 15.79 -5.05 -19.35
C GLU A 234 16.47 -4.08 -18.39
N TRP A 235 15.68 -3.41 -17.55
CA TRP A 235 16.14 -2.28 -16.75
C TRP A 235 16.77 -2.74 -15.43
N ASP A 236 16.20 -3.78 -14.81
CA ASP A 236 16.68 -4.30 -13.53
C ASP A 236 16.42 -5.80 -13.39
N SER A 237 17.44 -6.59 -13.74
CA SER A 237 17.40 -8.06 -13.60
C SER A 237 17.28 -8.52 -12.14
N GLY A 238 17.70 -7.71 -11.17
CA GLY A 238 17.59 -8.01 -9.74
C GLY A 238 16.12 -7.97 -9.30
N TYR A 239 15.43 -6.87 -9.59
CA TYR A 239 14.01 -6.73 -9.31
C TYR A 239 13.15 -7.68 -10.15
N ALA A 240 13.52 -7.95 -11.40
CA ALA A 240 12.85 -8.99 -12.19
C ALA A 240 12.96 -10.36 -11.51
N THR A 241 14.15 -10.73 -11.04
CA THR A 241 14.37 -12.02 -10.32
C THR A 241 13.54 -12.08 -9.04
N GLU A 242 13.48 -10.99 -8.28
CA GLU A 242 12.66 -10.92 -7.07
C GLU A 242 11.16 -11.06 -7.39
N VAL A 243 10.68 -10.37 -8.42
CA VAL A 243 9.27 -10.45 -8.87
C VAL A 243 8.91 -11.85 -9.32
N SER A 244 9.76 -12.50 -10.12
CA SER A 244 9.60 -13.90 -10.51
C SER A 244 9.50 -14.84 -9.30
N ALA A 245 10.30 -14.61 -8.25
CA ALA A 245 10.33 -15.45 -7.06
C ALA A 245 9.18 -15.19 -6.06
N GLY A 246 8.59 -13.99 -6.08
CA GLY A 246 7.64 -13.54 -5.06
C GLY A 246 6.20 -13.36 -5.53
N LEU A 247 5.98 -12.97 -6.79
CA LEU A 247 4.65 -12.65 -7.31
C LEU A 247 3.98 -13.91 -7.85
N THR A 248 2.78 -14.19 -7.37
CA THR A 248 1.99 -15.39 -7.75
C THR A 248 0.58 -15.04 -8.23
N SER A 249 0.07 -13.86 -7.86
CA SER A 249 -1.27 -13.42 -8.22
C SER A 249 -1.30 -11.94 -8.55
N LEU A 250 -2.02 -11.61 -9.61
CA LEU A 250 -2.34 -10.27 -10.06
C LEU A 250 -3.85 -10.07 -9.93
N VAL A 251 -4.28 -9.06 -9.18
CA VAL A 251 -5.71 -8.76 -8.98
C VAL A 251 -6.05 -7.48 -9.74
N PRO A 252 -6.75 -7.56 -10.88
CA PRO A 252 -7.23 -6.38 -11.59
C PRO A 252 -8.24 -5.61 -10.73
N LEU A 253 -7.98 -4.31 -10.51
CA LEU A 253 -8.88 -3.40 -9.84
C LEU A 253 -9.69 -2.57 -10.84
N ASP A 254 -10.90 -2.22 -10.44
CA ASP A 254 -11.75 -1.27 -11.16
C ASP A 254 -11.03 0.09 -11.22
N PRO A 255 -10.87 0.71 -12.42
CA PRO A 255 -10.34 2.06 -12.56
C PRO A 255 -11.06 3.11 -11.69
N GLY A 256 -12.35 2.93 -11.41
CA GLY A 256 -13.15 3.81 -10.56
C GLY A 256 -12.89 3.69 -9.06
N SER A 257 -12.08 2.72 -8.62
CA SER A 257 -11.78 2.50 -7.19
C SER A 257 -10.90 3.60 -6.56
N GLY A 258 -10.21 4.40 -7.37
CA GLY A 258 -9.23 5.38 -6.91
C GLY A 258 -7.99 4.76 -6.25
N VAL A 259 -7.84 3.43 -6.29
CA VAL A 259 -6.68 2.67 -5.81
C VAL A 259 -5.79 2.36 -6.99
N VAL A 260 -4.59 2.91 -6.95
CA VAL A 260 -3.59 2.83 -8.02
C VAL A 260 -2.82 1.49 -7.94
N GLY A 261 -2.43 1.10 -6.74
CA GLY A 261 -1.83 -0.18 -6.40
C GLY A 261 -2.08 -0.47 -4.92
N ALA A 262 -2.12 -1.75 -4.55
CA ALA A 262 -2.17 -2.17 -3.18
C ALA A 262 -1.51 -3.54 -2.98
N SER A 263 -1.09 -3.76 -1.73
CA SER A 263 -0.58 -5.02 -1.20
C SER A 263 -1.09 -5.22 0.21
N SER A 264 -1.05 -6.47 0.69
CA SER A 264 -1.49 -6.80 2.04
C SER A 264 -0.58 -7.83 2.70
N ALA A 265 -0.27 -7.62 3.98
CA ALA A 265 0.59 -8.52 4.75
C ALA A 265 0.11 -9.98 4.76
N ILE A 266 -1.21 -10.15 4.74
CA ILE A 266 -1.89 -11.45 4.77
C ILE A 266 -2.06 -12.07 3.38
N ALA A 267 -1.78 -11.33 2.31
CA ALA A 267 -1.89 -11.76 0.91
C ALA A 267 -0.51 -11.79 0.24
N PHE A 268 0.50 -12.33 0.94
CA PHE A 268 1.87 -12.44 0.41
C PHE A 268 1.89 -13.04 -1.01
N GLY A 269 2.51 -12.30 -1.94
CA GLY A 269 2.62 -12.67 -3.35
C GLY A 269 1.43 -12.28 -4.22
N ALA A 270 0.49 -11.48 -3.72
CA ALA A 270 -0.52 -10.80 -4.54
C ALA A 270 -0.23 -9.31 -4.68
N VAL A 271 -0.46 -8.80 -5.88
CA VAL A 271 -0.52 -7.36 -6.17
C VAL A 271 -1.89 -7.05 -6.75
N ALA A 272 -2.59 -6.10 -6.14
CA ALA A 272 -3.81 -5.55 -6.72
C ALA A 272 -3.51 -4.20 -7.35
N LEU A 273 -3.94 -3.99 -8.59
CA LEU A 273 -3.63 -2.76 -9.33
C LEU A 273 -4.75 -2.40 -10.30
N SER A 274 -4.97 -1.10 -10.48
CA SER A 274 -5.80 -0.60 -11.56
C SER A 274 -5.05 -0.69 -12.88
N ALA A 275 -5.79 -0.71 -14.00
CA ALA A 275 -5.19 -0.59 -15.32
C ALA A 275 -4.29 0.67 -15.37
N ARG A 276 -3.09 0.53 -15.94
CA ARG A 276 -2.10 1.61 -16.06
C ARG A 276 -2.04 2.15 -17.48
N ALA A 277 -1.58 3.39 -17.61
CA ALA A 277 -1.47 4.06 -18.90
C ALA A 277 -0.28 3.53 -19.70
N SER A 278 0.77 3.05 -19.04
CA SER A 278 1.96 2.48 -19.69
C SER A 278 2.52 1.23 -19.01
N ALA A 279 3.29 0.44 -19.77
CA ALA A 279 4.01 -0.73 -19.28
C ALA A 279 5.09 -0.37 -18.24
N ALA A 280 5.68 0.83 -18.32
CA ALA A 280 6.68 1.29 -17.35
C ALA A 280 6.04 1.57 -15.98
N GLU A 281 4.89 2.25 -15.94
CA GLU A 281 4.13 2.46 -14.69
C GLU A 281 3.67 1.13 -14.08
N PHE A 282 3.27 0.18 -14.94
CA PHE A 282 2.88 -1.15 -14.53
C PHE A 282 4.06 -1.88 -13.87
N ALA A 283 5.23 -1.89 -14.51
CA ALA A 283 6.45 -2.48 -13.97
C ALA A 283 6.88 -1.81 -12.65
N GLU A 284 6.88 -0.47 -12.57
CA GLU A 284 7.14 0.28 -11.33
C GLU A 284 6.21 -0.20 -10.21
N THR A 285 4.92 -0.30 -10.50
CA THR A 285 3.91 -0.69 -9.52
C THR A 285 4.12 -2.12 -9.03
N LEU A 286 4.44 -3.07 -9.92
CA LEU A 286 4.75 -4.44 -9.51
C LEU A 286 5.93 -4.48 -8.54
N VAL A 287 7.01 -3.75 -8.84
CA VAL A 287 8.19 -3.67 -7.98
C VAL A 287 7.83 -3.03 -6.64
N HIS A 288 7.13 -1.90 -6.65
CA HIS A 288 6.70 -1.17 -5.46
C HIS A 288 5.83 -2.02 -4.52
N GLU A 289 4.79 -2.63 -5.07
CA GLU A 289 3.84 -3.43 -4.31
C GLU A 289 4.49 -4.72 -3.77
N LEU A 290 5.40 -5.32 -4.53
CA LEU A 290 6.18 -6.44 -4.02
C LEU A 290 7.11 -6.04 -2.87
N GLN A 291 7.69 -4.83 -2.87
CA GLN A 291 8.47 -4.36 -1.71
C GLN A 291 7.61 -4.25 -0.45
N HIS A 292 6.36 -3.79 -0.58
CA HIS A 292 5.41 -3.82 0.54
C HIS A 292 5.15 -5.26 1.02
N SER A 293 4.92 -6.20 0.10
CA SER A 293 4.74 -7.62 0.45
C SER A 293 5.97 -8.21 1.14
N LYS A 294 7.17 -7.91 0.65
CA LYS A 294 8.44 -8.33 1.25
C LYS A 294 8.61 -7.75 2.66
N LEU A 295 8.42 -6.45 2.85
CA LEU A 295 8.58 -5.83 4.17
C LEU A 295 7.54 -6.33 5.18
N ASN A 296 6.30 -6.56 4.73
CA ASN A 296 5.28 -7.17 5.58
C ASN A 296 5.73 -8.53 6.11
N ALA A 297 6.30 -9.39 5.24
CA ALA A 297 6.82 -10.68 5.68
C ALA A 297 8.03 -10.54 6.63
N VAL A 298 8.86 -9.52 6.44
CA VAL A 298 9.99 -9.22 7.35
C VAL A 298 9.51 -8.76 8.72
N LEU A 299 8.49 -7.89 8.78
CA LEU A 299 7.95 -7.36 10.04
C LEU A 299 7.33 -8.43 10.94
N GLU A 300 7.01 -9.60 10.39
CA GLU A 300 6.55 -10.76 11.16
C GLU A 300 7.70 -11.55 11.80
N LEU A 301 8.94 -11.35 11.33
CA LEU A 301 10.13 -12.07 11.77
C LEU A 301 11.13 -11.18 12.52
N VAL A 302 11.12 -9.88 12.22
CA VAL A 302 12.10 -8.91 12.71
C VAL A 302 11.37 -7.68 13.25
N HIS A 303 11.62 -7.40 14.54
CA HIS A 303 11.09 -6.21 15.21
C HIS A 303 11.91 -4.97 14.86
N LEU A 304 11.33 -4.03 14.10
CA LEU A 304 12.06 -2.86 13.57
C LEU A 304 11.90 -1.58 14.42
N HIS A 305 10.85 -1.45 15.24
CA HIS A 305 10.62 -0.24 16.03
C HIS A 305 9.68 -0.43 17.23
N ASP A 306 9.76 0.47 18.19
CA ASP A 306 8.94 0.46 19.42
C ASP A 306 7.79 1.49 19.40
N ASP A 307 7.46 2.06 18.24
CA ASP A 307 6.53 3.20 18.11
C ASP A 307 5.01 2.89 18.02
N GLY A 308 4.54 1.77 18.57
CA GLY A 308 3.11 1.43 18.60
C GLY A 308 2.37 1.68 17.27
N THR A 309 1.13 2.15 17.34
CA THR A 309 0.26 2.45 16.17
C THR A 309 -0.11 3.93 16.07
N VAL A 310 0.55 4.80 16.85
CA VAL A 310 0.23 6.24 16.94
C VAL A 310 0.55 6.93 15.62
N LYS A 311 -0.44 7.59 15.03
CA LYS A 311 -0.30 8.34 13.78
C LYS A 311 0.21 9.75 14.05
N ARG A 312 1.52 9.98 13.92
CA ARG A 312 2.15 11.28 14.20
C ARG A 312 3.27 11.69 13.25
N HIS A 313 3.66 10.80 12.35
CA HIS A 313 4.79 11.05 11.45
C HIS A 313 4.31 11.63 10.14
N TYR A 314 5.06 12.59 9.63
CA TYR A 314 4.88 13.12 8.29
C TYR A 314 5.44 12.14 7.25
N ALA A 315 4.68 11.86 6.20
CA ALA A 315 5.11 11.06 5.06
C ALA A 315 4.95 11.87 3.77
N PRO A 316 6.03 12.19 3.02
CA PRO A 316 5.97 13.08 1.84
C PRO A 316 5.15 12.61 0.64
N TRP A 317 4.53 11.43 0.73
CA TRP A 317 3.71 10.78 -0.28
C TRP A 317 2.28 10.51 0.19
N ARG A 318 1.89 11.00 1.38
CA ARG A 318 0.53 10.88 1.93
C ARG A 318 0.11 12.13 2.67
N ASP A 319 -1.18 12.45 2.55
CA ASP A 319 -1.75 13.62 3.21
C ASP A 319 -2.03 13.40 4.70
N ASP A 320 -2.24 12.16 5.17
CA ASP A 320 -2.53 11.85 6.58
C ASP A 320 -1.26 11.56 7.41
N PRO A 321 -1.24 11.90 8.71
CA PRO A 321 -0.21 11.43 9.63
C PRO A 321 -0.12 9.90 9.66
N ARG A 322 1.10 9.38 9.69
CA ARG A 322 1.39 7.94 9.62
C ARG A 322 1.95 7.41 10.94
N PRO A 323 1.71 6.13 11.27
CA PRO A 323 2.52 5.45 12.27
C PRO A 323 3.93 5.22 11.71
N LEU A 324 4.94 5.04 12.57
CA LEU A 324 6.33 4.83 12.13
C LEU A 324 6.45 3.65 11.16
N THR A 325 5.72 2.56 11.40
CA THR A 325 5.67 1.41 10.47
C THR A 325 5.25 1.84 9.06
N GLY A 326 4.32 2.79 8.94
CA GLY A 326 3.85 3.31 7.65
C GLY A 326 4.88 4.16 6.93
N VAL A 327 5.75 4.86 7.68
CA VAL A 327 6.88 5.60 7.10
C VAL A 327 7.95 4.62 6.62
N LEU A 328 8.29 3.60 7.42
CA LEU A 328 9.24 2.56 7.03
C LEU A 328 8.80 1.81 5.76
N HIS A 329 7.50 1.51 5.63
CA HIS A 329 6.95 0.93 4.39
C HIS A 329 7.19 1.81 3.19
N GLY A 330 6.94 3.11 3.30
CA GLY A 330 7.16 4.03 2.19
C GLY A 330 8.65 4.20 1.87
N LEU A 331 9.53 4.32 2.88
CA LEU A 331 10.97 4.37 2.66
C LEU A 331 11.48 3.15 1.89
N TYR A 332 11.05 1.96 2.31
CA TYR A 332 11.50 0.69 1.72
C TYR A 332 10.93 0.43 0.32
N ALA A 333 9.67 0.81 0.06
CA ALA A 333 9.06 0.61 -1.26
C ALA A 333 9.42 1.71 -2.26
N PHE A 334 9.61 2.96 -1.84
CA PHE A 334 9.98 4.02 -2.78
C PHE A 334 11.45 3.99 -3.18
N ILE A 335 12.35 3.41 -2.37
CA ILE A 335 13.75 3.28 -2.81
C ILE A 335 13.87 2.36 -4.03
N SER A 336 13.07 1.29 -4.13
CA SER A 336 13.06 0.44 -5.33
C SER A 336 12.53 1.18 -6.56
N VAL A 337 11.56 2.10 -6.38
CA VAL A 337 11.08 2.96 -7.47
C VAL A 337 12.18 3.91 -7.94
N VAL A 338 12.93 4.49 -7.00
CA VAL A 338 14.10 5.32 -7.34
C VAL A 338 15.12 4.54 -8.14
N GLU A 339 15.49 3.34 -7.71
CA GLU A 339 16.46 2.50 -8.41
C GLU A 339 15.97 2.05 -9.79
N PHE A 340 14.69 1.65 -9.91
CA PHE A 340 14.06 1.27 -11.17
C PHE A 340 14.18 2.39 -12.23
N TRP A 341 13.83 3.63 -11.88
CA TRP A 341 13.93 4.75 -12.82
C TRP A 341 15.36 5.22 -13.05
N HIS A 342 16.23 5.14 -12.03
CA HIS A 342 17.62 5.57 -12.13
C HIS A 342 18.37 4.82 -13.24
N GLY A 343 18.09 3.52 -13.41
CA GLY A 343 18.75 2.69 -14.43
C GLY A 343 18.45 3.07 -15.89
N ARG A 344 17.28 3.68 -16.18
CA ARG A 344 16.86 3.92 -17.58
C ARG A 344 16.39 5.33 -17.91
N ALA A 345 15.77 6.04 -16.96
CA ALA A 345 15.30 7.41 -17.13
C ALA A 345 15.82 8.32 -16.00
N PRO A 346 17.15 8.52 -15.90
CA PRO A 346 17.77 9.28 -14.82
C PRO A 346 17.38 10.77 -14.76
N ALA A 347 16.73 11.29 -15.80
CA ALA A 347 16.20 12.65 -15.85
C ALA A 347 14.68 12.72 -15.59
N SER A 348 14.02 11.59 -15.30
CA SER A 348 12.56 11.54 -15.21
C SER A 348 12.01 12.36 -14.05
N PHE A 349 10.83 12.93 -14.25
CA PHE A 349 10.11 13.61 -13.17
C PHE A 349 9.84 12.67 -11.99
N ALA A 350 9.47 11.42 -12.26
CA ALA A 350 9.21 10.40 -11.25
C ALA A 350 10.44 10.17 -10.35
N LEU A 351 11.63 10.00 -10.93
CA LEU A 351 12.87 9.85 -10.17
C LEU A 351 13.15 11.08 -9.30
N ALA A 352 13.12 12.27 -9.90
CA ALA A 352 13.41 13.51 -9.20
C ALA A 352 12.47 13.73 -8.00
N LEU A 353 11.17 13.47 -8.19
CA LEU A 353 10.17 13.55 -7.14
C LEU A 353 10.44 12.54 -6.01
N ARG A 354 10.64 11.26 -6.34
CA ARG A 354 10.83 10.20 -5.33
C ARG A 354 12.12 10.36 -4.55
N VAL A 355 13.21 10.76 -5.19
CA VAL A 355 14.48 11.07 -4.51
C VAL A 355 14.25 12.18 -3.47
N ARG A 356 13.57 13.27 -3.86
CA ARG A 356 13.32 14.38 -2.94
C ARG A 356 12.40 13.99 -1.78
N GLN A 357 11.36 13.18 -2.04
CA GLN A 357 10.47 12.66 -1.00
C GLN A 357 11.20 11.76 -0.01
N LEU A 358 12.02 10.82 -0.49
CA LEU A 358 12.78 9.92 0.38
C LEU A 358 13.79 10.67 1.23
N ARG A 359 14.55 11.62 0.66
CA ARG A 359 15.49 12.44 1.42
C ARG A 359 14.78 13.20 2.55
N LEU A 360 13.65 13.84 2.23
CA LEU A 360 12.85 14.55 3.23
C LEU A 360 12.31 13.62 4.33
N ALA A 361 11.85 12.42 3.97
CA ALA A 361 11.38 11.44 4.94
C ALA A 361 12.51 10.97 5.87
N LEU A 362 13.69 10.66 5.32
CA LEU A 362 14.88 10.26 6.09
C LEU A 362 15.34 11.37 7.04
N ASP A 363 15.41 12.61 6.57
CA ASP A 363 15.84 13.77 7.38
C ASP A 363 14.87 14.08 8.54
N SER A 364 13.59 13.69 8.39
CA SER A 364 12.54 13.94 9.39
C SER A 364 12.24 12.76 10.31
N LEU A 365 12.89 11.61 10.08
CA LEU A 365 12.58 10.37 10.79
C LEU A 365 13.09 10.41 12.23
N ASP A 366 12.21 10.16 13.21
CA ASP A 366 12.62 9.95 14.60
C ASP A 366 13.29 8.57 14.76
N THR A 367 14.62 8.55 14.75
CA THR A 367 15.41 7.32 14.87
C THR A 367 15.52 6.80 16.31
N SER A 368 15.06 7.57 17.31
CA SER A 368 15.12 7.16 18.72
C SER A 368 14.24 5.95 19.04
N ARG A 369 13.23 5.70 18.20
CA ARG A 369 12.24 4.61 18.34
C ARG A 369 12.54 3.40 17.47
N LEU A 370 13.61 3.43 16.69
CA LEU A 370 14.05 2.31 15.87
C LEU A 370 14.88 1.33 16.70
N THR A 371 14.65 0.03 16.50
CA THR A 371 15.55 -1.00 17.00
C THR A 371 16.87 -0.99 16.22
N ALA A 372 17.85 -1.81 16.62
CA ALA A 372 19.09 -1.98 15.86
C ALA A 372 18.81 -2.42 14.40
N ALA A 373 17.89 -3.37 14.22
CA ALA A 373 17.48 -3.82 12.88
C ALA A 373 16.76 -2.72 12.09
N GLY A 374 15.91 -1.92 12.75
CA GLY A 374 15.26 -0.76 12.12
C GLY A 374 16.26 0.28 11.62
N LYS A 375 17.30 0.57 12.41
CA LYS A 375 18.38 1.49 12.01
C LYS A 375 19.17 0.95 10.82
N LEU A 376 19.52 -0.35 10.83
CA LEU A 376 20.20 -0.99 9.69
C LEU A 376 19.40 -0.86 8.39
N LEU A 377 18.08 -1.09 8.44
CA LEU A 377 17.20 -0.92 7.29
C LEU A 377 17.18 0.52 6.78
N VAL A 378 17.01 1.50 7.68
CA VAL A 378 16.98 2.93 7.33
C VAL A 378 18.32 3.38 6.75
N ASP A 379 19.44 2.95 7.35
CA ASP A 379 20.78 3.28 6.87
C ASP A 379 21.05 2.67 5.49
N ALA A 380 20.55 1.46 5.22
CA ALA A 380 20.65 0.83 3.91
C ALA A 380 19.85 1.60 2.85
N VAL A 381 18.62 2.03 3.17
CA VAL A 381 17.82 2.90 2.30
C VAL A 381 18.56 4.21 2.02
N SER A 382 19.16 4.83 3.04
CA SER A 382 19.92 6.08 2.89
C SER A 382 21.14 5.92 1.97
N ARG A 383 21.91 4.82 2.13
CA ARG A 383 23.06 4.52 1.26
C ARG A 383 22.65 4.29 -0.19
N ARG A 384 21.57 3.53 -0.41
CA ARG A 384 21.02 3.27 -1.74
C ARG A 384 20.54 4.56 -2.41
N LEU A 385 19.82 5.40 -1.67
CA LEU A 385 19.34 6.69 -2.17
C LEU A 385 20.51 7.59 -2.63
N ALA A 386 21.59 7.64 -1.85
CA ALA A 386 22.75 8.48 -2.15
C ALA A 386 23.40 8.18 -3.51
N VAL A 387 23.29 6.93 -4.00
CA VAL A 387 23.79 6.55 -5.34
C VAL A 387 22.96 7.22 -6.45
N CYS A 388 21.65 7.37 -6.24
CA CYS A 388 20.73 7.86 -7.27
C CYS A 388 20.58 9.40 -7.28
N GLU A 389 20.95 10.07 -6.20
CA GLU A 389 20.77 11.51 -6.03
C GLU A 389 21.42 12.42 -7.08
N PRO A 390 22.67 12.17 -7.54
CA PRO A 390 23.30 13.03 -8.54
C PRO A 390 22.50 13.13 -9.84
N ALA A 391 21.87 12.02 -10.26
CA ALA A 391 21.02 11.99 -11.45
C ALA A 391 19.77 12.88 -11.28
N ALA A 392 19.07 12.74 -10.15
CA ALA A 392 17.89 13.55 -9.85
C ALA A 392 18.22 15.05 -9.75
N ALA A 393 19.36 15.41 -9.16
CA ALA A 393 19.81 16.79 -9.01
C ALA A 393 20.13 17.46 -10.37
N GLY A 394 20.61 16.68 -11.35
CA GLY A 394 20.87 17.14 -12.72
C GLY A 394 19.63 17.22 -13.61
N SER A 395 18.45 16.82 -13.12
CA SER A 395 17.21 16.85 -13.92
C SER A 395 16.67 18.28 -14.08
N GLY A 396 15.98 18.53 -15.21
CA GLY A 396 15.26 19.78 -15.45
C GLY A 396 14.05 20.01 -14.52
N HIS A 397 13.74 19.05 -13.65
CA HIS A 397 12.55 19.03 -12.80
C HIS A 397 12.77 19.57 -11.38
N ALA A 398 14.01 19.90 -10.99
CA ALA A 398 14.37 20.24 -9.61
C ALA A 398 13.52 21.37 -9.00
N HIS A 399 13.27 22.45 -9.75
CA HIS A 399 12.46 23.57 -9.29
C HIS A 399 11.00 23.16 -9.06
N LEU A 400 10.39 22.51 -10.06
CA LEU A 400 9.00 22.04 -10.01
C LEU A 400 8.78 21.03 -8.86
N VAL A 401 9.69 20.06 -8.71
CA VAL A 401 9.67 19.11 -7.59
C VAL A 401 9.80 19.83 -6.26
N GLY A 402 10.67 20.85 -6.18
CA GLY A 402 10.80 21.71 -5.00
C GLY A 402 9.47 22.36 -4.60
N MET A 403 8.74 22.92 -5.57
CA MET A 403 7.42 23.51 -5.35
C MET A 403 6.40 22.48 -4.88
N ILE A 404 6.31 21.30 -5.52
CA ILE A 404 5.37 20.24 -5.16
C ILE A 404 5.61 19.75 -3.72
N ILE A 405 6.88 19.60 -3.33
CA ILE A 405 7.26 19.13 -2.00
C ILE A 405 6.99 20.20 -0.94
N ALA A 406 7.30 21.46 -1.24
CA ALA A 406 6.98 22.57 -0.37
C ALA A 406 5.47 22.72 -0.16
N ASP A 407 4.69 22.64 -1.25
CA ASP A 407 3.22 22.67 -1.23
C ASP A 407 2.65 21.59 -0.31
N HIS A 408 3.03 20.33 -0.56
CA HIS A 408 2.54 19.20 0.21
C HIS A 408 2.91 19.33 1.69
N ARG A 409 4.16 19.67 2.00
CA ARG A 409 4.61 19.77 3.40
C ARG A 409 3.89 20.90 4.14
N ALA A 410 3.79 22.07 3.53
CA ALA A 410 3.14 23.22 4.13
C ALA A 410 1.64 22.96 4.34
N THR A 411 0.97 22.39 3.34
CA THR A 411 -0.44 21.99 3.42
C THR A 411 -0.67 20.95 4.52
N TRP A 412 0.21 19.95 4.61
CA TRP A 412 0.15 18.93 5.67
C TRP A 412 0.23 19.57 7.06
N ARG A 413 1.18 20.50 7.26
CA ARG A 413 1.37 21.14 8.57
C ARG A 413 0.16 22.00 8.98
N ILE A 414 -0.39 22.80 8.06
CA ILE A 414 -1.60 23.57 8.31
C ILE A 414 -2.76 22.71 8.83
N ARG A 415 -2.87 21.47 8.33
CA ARG A 415 -3.98 20.57 8.66
C ARG A 415 -3.73 19.75 9.92
N HIS A 416 -2.48 19.35 10.14
CA HIS A 416 -2.17 18.31 11.12
C HIS A 416 -1.30 18.78 12.27
N VAL A 417 -0.81 20.02 12.27
CA VAL A 417 0.00 20.56 13.37
C VAL A 417 -0.79 21.64 14.06
N GLU A 418 -1.10 21.41 15.33
CA GLU A 418 -1.69 22.42 16.22
C GLU A 418 -0.57 23.11 17.01
N PRO A 419 -0.29 24.39 16.75
CA PRO A 419 0.67 25.13 17.53
C PRO A 419 0.15 25.35 18.95
N ARG A 420 1.05 25.29 19.93
CA ARG A 420 0.69 25.48 21.34
C ARG A 420 0.17 26.89 21.60
N PRO A 421 -1.03 27.05 22.22
CA PRO A 421 -1.63 28.36 22.43
C PRO A 421 -0.75 29.32 23.23
N GLU A 422 -0.02 28.83 24.24
CA GLU A 422 0.87 29.64 25.07
C GLU A 422 2.07 30.21 24.29
N ASP A 423 2.58 29.45 23.31
CA ASP A 423 3.70 29.87 22.47
C ASP A 423 3.20 30.92 21.46
N LEU A 424 1.99 30.74 20.88
CA LEU A 424 1.35 31.74 20.01
C LEU A 424 1.03 33.04 20.74
N ALA A 425 0.51 32.94 21.96
CA ALA A 425 0.17 34.09 22.79
C ALA A 425 1.40 34.94 23.10
N ALA A 426 2.53 34.30 23.42
CA ALA A 426 3.79 35.01 23.68
C ALA A 426 4.36 35.66 22.41
N LEU A 427 4.26 35.01 21.25
CA LEU A 427 4.66 35.62 19.97
C LEU A 427 3.77 36.81 19.60
N ALA A 428 2.47 36.75 19.89
CA ALA A 428 1.57 37.87 19.68
C ALA A 428 1.97 39.08 20.54
N ASP A 429 2.38 38.86 21.80
CA ASP A 429 2.91 39.92 22.68
C ASP A 429 4.21 40.54 22.14
N GLU A 430 5.09 39.72 21.55
CA GLU A 430 6.34 40.19 20.93
C GLU A 430 6.06 41.04 19.69
N TRP A 431 5.19 40.56 18.80
CA TRP A 431 4.76 41.28 17.60
C TRP A 431 4.12 42.63 17.94
N LEU A 432 3.13 42.64 18.84
CA LEU A 432 2.41 43.86 19.23
C LEU A 432 3.32 44.89 19.91
N ALA A 433 4.38 44.43 20.59
CA ALA A 433 5.38 45.30 21.20
C ALA A 433 6.54 45.67 20.27
N GLY A 434 6.52 45.26 19.00
CA GLY A 434 7.59 45.52 18.03
C GLY A 434 8.92 44.84 18.39
N ARG A 435 8.89 43.75 19.16
CA ARG A 435 10.08 42.98 19.54
C ARG A 435 10.40 41.90 18.51
N PRO A 436 11.66 41.49 18.35
CA PRO A 436 12.01 40.35 17.51
C PRO A 436 11.49 39.04 18.12
N ARG A 437 11.28 38.03 17.26
CA ARG A 437 10.90 36.68 17.65
C ARG A 437 11.93 36.09 18.62
N SER A 438 11.51 35.69 19.82
CA SER A 438 12.41 35.11 20.82
C SER A 438 12.42 33.57 20.83
N ARG A 439 11.40 32.93 20.25
CA ARG A 439 11.15 31.49 20.44
C ARG A 439 10.62 30.79 19.20
N ARG A 440 10.88 29.48 19.13
CA ARG A 440 10.18 28.57 18.20
C ARG A 440 8.87 28.12 18.83
N VAL A 441 7.84 27.98 18.00
CA VAL A 441 6.54 27.45 18.44
C VAL A 441 6.60 25.94 18.32
N ARG A 442 6.22 25.25 19.41
CA ARG A 442 6.02 23.81 19.36
C ARG A 442 4.61 23.53 18.85
N GLY A 443 4.47 22.46 18.11
CA GLY A 443 3.18 21.99 17.64
C GLY A 443 3.02 20.50 17.89
N ASP A 444 1.81 20.11 18.25
CA ASP A 444 1.44 18.72 18.45
C ASP A 444 0.72 18.22 17.19
N VAL A 445 1.07 17.01 16.74
CA VAL A 445 0.45 16.44 15.53
C VAL A 445 -0.91 15.86 15.88
N VAL A 446 -1.95 16.41 15.29
CA VAL A 446 -3.33 15.95 15.42
C VAL A 446 -3.78 15.26 14.13
N ALA A 447 -4.38 14.08 14.27
CA ALA A 447 -5.00 13.38 13.17
C ALA A 447 -6.35 14.04 12.83
N ALA A 448 -6.31 15.23 12.24
CA ALA A 448 -7.49 15.87 11.66
C ALA A 448 -8.09 14.97 10.56
N GLY A 449 -9.41 14.84 10.53
CA GLY A 449 -10.12 14.05 9.52
C GLY A 449 -10.18 14.75 8.16
N GLY A 450 -10.27 13.96 7.08
CA GLY A 450 -10.49 14.42 5.71
C GLY A 450 -9.28 14.19 4.79
N ARG A 451 -9.53 13.55 3.64
CA ARG A 451 -8.60 13.59 2.49
C ARG A 451 -8.74 14.97 1.88
N ALA A 452 -7.65 15.62 1.54
CA ALA A 452 -7.79 16.90 0.87
C ALA A 452 -6.79 17.00 -0.27
N ASP A 453 -7.34 16.69 -1.44
CA ASP A 453 -6.66 16.73 -2.72
C ASP A 453 -6.24 18.18 -2.98
N SER A 454 -4.93 18.41 -3.09
CA SER A 454 -4.41 19.71 -3.51
C SER A 454 -4.55 19.82 -5.03
N HIS A 455 -5.56 20.56 -5.52
CA HIS A 455 -5.70 20.88 -6.95
C HIS A 455 -4.42 21.51 -7.52
N ARG A 456 -3.74 22.34 -6.71
CA ARG A 456 -2.44 22.93 -7.04
C ARG A 456 -1.35 21.89 -7.29
N ALA A 457 -1.25 20.85 -6.47
CA ALA A 457 -0.27 19.78 -6.69
C ALA A 457 -0.52 19.01 -7.99
N ALA A 458 -1.80 18.82 -8.39
CA ALA A 458 -2.14 18.21 -9.67
C ALA A 458 -1.75 19.12 -10.85
N LEU A 459 -2.03 20.43 -10.77
CA LEU A 459 -1.62 21.41 -11.77
C LEU A 459 -0.10 21.46 -11.95
N LEU A 460 0.66 21.50 -10.85
CA LEU A 460 2.13 21.48 -10.90
C LEU A 460 2.64 20.19 -11.57
N ARG A 461 2.09 19.02 -11.23
CA ARG A 461 2.48 17.76 -11.88
C ARG A 461 2.18 17.74 -13.38
N ALA A 462 1.10 18.38 -13.82
CA ALA A 462 0.74 18.48 -15.23
C ALA A 462 1.70 19.39 -16.04
N LYS A 463 2.60 20.14 -15.37
CA LYS A 463 3.65 20.94 -16.03
C LYS A 463 4.92 20.16 -16.33
N ALA A 464 5.10 18.96 -15.79
CA ALA A 464 6.22 18.10 -16.14
C ALA A 464 5.92 17.39 -17.49
N PRO A 465 6.76 17.54 -18.53
CA PRO A 465 6.48 17.00 -19.86
C PRO A 465 6.38 15.47 -19.93
N ASP A 466 7.06 14.77 -19.03
CA ASP A 466 7.14 13.31 -18.90
C ASP A 466 6.33 12.77 -17.71
N SER A 467 5.45 13.60 -17.15
CA SER A 467 4.53 13.23 -16.06
C SER A 467 3.17 12.89 -16.64
N ASP A 468 2.58 11.78 -16.17
CA ASP A 468 1.21 11.37 -16.51
C ASP A 468 0.13 12.21 -15.77
N GLY A 469 0.52 13.35 -15.19
CA GLY A 469 -0.38 14.24 -14.46
C GLY A 469 -1.37 14.95 -15.38
N THR A 470 -2.66 14.66 -15.21
CA THR A 470 -3.72 15.43 -15.87
C THR A 470 -4.10 16.66 -15.05
N ALA A 471 -4.17 17.82 -15.70
CA ALA A 471 -4.69 19.02 -15.06
C ALA A 471 -6.17 18.81 -14.65
N PRO A 472 -6.58 19.26 -13.45
CA PRO A 472 -7.97 19.17 -13.02
C PRO A 472 -8.88 19.99 -13.92
N THR A 473 -10.10 19.48 -14.16
CA THR A 473 -11.11 20.10 -15.04
C THR A 473 -11.60 21.46 -14.55
N ALA A 474 -11.56 21.69 -13.23
CA ALA A 474 -11.84 22.97 -12.60
C ALA A 474 -10.70 23.34 -11.66
N SER A 475 -10.14 24.53 -11.85
CA SER A 475 -8.99 25.03 -11.11
C SER A 475 -9.21 26.48 -10.68
N ASP A 476 -8.72 26.84 -9.50
CA ASP A 476 -8.76 28.21 -9.02
C ASP A 476 -7.76 29.09 -9.79
N ASP A 477 -8.17 30.32 -10.12
CA ASP A 477 -7.38 31.27 -10.91
C ASP A 477 -6.02 31.63 -10.27
N ALA A 478 -5.86 31.49 -8.95
CA ALA A 478 -4.58 31.69 -8.27
C ALA A 478 -3.64 30.48 -8.46
N ASP A 479 -4.19 29.25 -8.35
CA ASP A 479 -3.43 28.03 -8.56
C ASP A 479 -2.97 27.90 -10.03
N VAL A 480 -3.80 28.32 -10.99
CA VAL A 480 -3.43 28.38 -12.42
C VAL A 480 -2.30 29.38 -12.65
N ALA A 481 -2.43 30.61 -12.15
CA ALA A 481 -1.39 31.63 -12.28
C ALA A 481 -0.04 31.16 -11.69
N LEU A 482 -0.07 30.48 -10.54
CA LEU A 482 1.13 29.90 -9.94
C LEU A 482 1.75 28.81 -10.85
N ALA A 483 0.93 27.90 -11.36
CA ALA A 483 1.40 26.81 -12.22
C ALA A 483 1.94 27.32 -13.58
N ASP A 484 1.40 28.43 -14.09
CA ASP A 484 1.86 29.08 -15.32
C ASP A 484 3.11 29.97 -15.10
N GLY A 485 3.53 30.18 -13.85
CA GLY A 485 4.70 30.99 -13.49
C GLY A 485 4.43 32.48 -13.37
N ASP A 486 3.17 32.93 -13.42
CA ASP A 486 2.78 34.31 -13.09
C ASP A 486 2.70 34.48 -11.56
N LEU A 487 3.88 34.50 -10.94
CA LEU A 487 4.03 34.55 -9.48
C LEU A 487 3.45 35.84 -8.88
N SER A 488 3.47 36.95 -9.63
CA SER A 488 2.91 38.22 -9.16
C SER A 488 1.39 38.15 -9.09
N ALA A 489 0.73 37.69 -10.16
CA ALA A 489 -0.72 37.54 -10.15
C ALA A 489 -1.16 36.47 -9.12
N ALA A 490 -0.41 35.36 -9.01
CA ALA A 490 -0.66 34.34 -8.01
C ALA A 490 -0.60 34.92 -6.59
N ALA A 491 0.46 35.66 -6.27
CA ALA A 491 0.64 36.26 -4.94
C ALA A 491 -0.51 37.22 -4.58
N SER A 492 -0.90 38.12 -5.51
CA SER A 492 -2.03 39.03 -5.29
C SER A 492 -3.34 38.27 -5.04
N LYS A 493 -3.65 37.27 -5.87
CA LYS A 493 -4.88 36.48 -5.73
C LYS A 493 -4.91 35.66 -4.44
N TYR A 494 -3.80 35.07 -4.02
CA TYR A 494 -3.73 34.36 -2.74
C TYR A 494 -3.84 35.31 -1.54
N LEU A 495 -3.23 36.49 -1.61
CA LEU A 495 -3.36 37.50 -0.56
C LEU A 495 -4.83 37.93 -0.41
N ASP A 496 -5.53 38.19 -1.51
CA ASP A 496 -6.96 38.52 -1.51
C ASP A 496 -7.80 37.38 -0.89
N ARG A 497 -7.42 36.12 -1.12
CA ARG A 497 -8.09 34.95 -0.51
C ARG A 497 -7.87 34.89 0.99
N VAL A 498 -6.62 35.08 1.45
CA VAL A 498 -6.28 35.14 2.88
C VAL A 498 -7.04 36.27 3.58
N GLN A 499 -7.13 37.45 2.96
CA GLN A 499 -7.86 38.60 3.52
C GLN A 499 -9.37 38.36 3.59
N ARG A 500 -9.95 37.67 2.60
CA ARG A 500 -11.38 37.30 2.61
C ARG A 500 -11.70 36.18 3.60
N ASN A 501 -10.79 35.23 3.75
CA ASN A 501 -10.93 34.10 4.66
C ASN A 501 -9.56 33.68 5.22
N ALA A 502 -9.25 34.16 6.42
CA ALA A 502 -7.99 33.82 7.10
C ALA A 502 -7.88 32.33 7.46
N GLU A 503 -8.97 31.55 7.41
CA GLU A 503 -8.95 30.11 7.63
C GLU A 503 -8.63 29.30 6.35
N ASP A 504 -8.56 29.96 5.17
CA ASP A 504 -8.15 29.33 3.91
C ASP A 504 -6.66 28.96 3.93
N GLY A 505 -6.36 27.81 4.53
CA GLY A 505 -5.01 27.28 4.60
C GLY A 505 -4.36 27.07 3.23
N GLY A 506 -5.16 26.75 2.20
CA GLY A 506 -4.66 26.60 0.83
C GLY A 506 -4.09 27.91 0.26
N ALA A 507 -4.70 29.05 0.61
CA ALA A 507 -4.25 30.37 0.21
C ALA A 507 -2.97 30.81 0.95
N TRP A 508 -2.83 30.52 2.25
CA TRP A 508 -1.58 30.78 2.99
C TRP A 508 -0.38 30.07 2.36
N VAL A 509 -0.54 28.79 2.01
CA VAL A 509 0.51 28.00 1.34
C VAL A 509 0.79 28.53 -0.06
N GLY A 510 -0.27 28.81 -0.83
CA GLY A 510 -0.15 29.38 -2.17
C GLY A 510 0.61 30.71 -2.18
N LEU A 511 0.31 31.60 -1.22
CA LEU A 511 1.03 32.85 -1.03
C LEU A 511 2.52 32.61 -0.70
N GLY A 512 2.80 31.63 0.15
CA GLY A 512 4.17 31.22 0.49
C GLY A 512 4.96 30.73 -0.73
N LEU A 513 4.32 29.95 -1.62
CA LEU A 513 4.92 29.47 -2.86
C LEU A 513 5.16 30.63 -3.84
N ALA A 514 4.15 31.47 -4.07
CA ALA A 514 4.23 32.59 -5.01
C ALA A 514 5.31 33.61 -4.63
N LEU A 515 5.45 33.90 -3.34
CA LEU A 515 6.44 34.85 -2.81
C LEU A 515 7.76 34.22 -2.38
N SER A 516 7.88 32.88 -2.44
CA SER A 516 9.02 32.12 -1.90
C SER A 516 9.37 32.49 -0.45
N LEU A 517 8.35 32.69 0.40
CA LEU A 517 8.51 33.12 1.80
C LEU A 517 8.62 31.91 2.75
N PRO A 518 9.80 31.66 3.39
CA PRO A 518 10.03 30.43 4.14
C PRO A 518 9.06 30.18 5.30
N PRO A 519 8.65 31.15 6.14
CA PRO A 519 7.74 30.87 7.25
C PRO A 519 6.37 30.34 6.79
N LEU A 520 5.86 30.82 5.65
CA LEU A 520 4.62 30.33 5.03
C LEU A 520 4.75 28.91 4.44
N LEU A 521 5.95 28.34 4.37
CA LEU A 521 6.20 26.98 3.87
C LEU A 521 6.73 26.03 4.97
N ARG A 522 7.49 26.57 5.94
CA ARG A 522 8.13 25.80 7.01
C ARG A 522 7.26 25.69 8.27
N GLU A 523 6.49 26.73 8.57
CA GLU A 523 5.62 26.81 9.76
C GLU A 523 4.31 27.57 9.48
N PRO A 524 3.60 27.28 8.37
CA PRO A 524 2.39 28.01 8.00
C PRO A 524 1.29 27.97 9.06
N GLU A 525 1.20 26.90 9.84
CA GLU A 525 0.28 26.77 10.96
C GLU A 525 0.56 27.80 12.07
N VAL A 526 1.83 28.19 12.25
CA VAL A 526 2.26 29.21 13.20
C VAL A 526 1.89 30.59 12.66
N VAL A 527 2.17 30.87 11.38
CA VAL A 527 1.81 32.16 10.76
C VAL A 527 0.30 32.40 10.84
N ARG A 528 -0.50 31.41 10.43
CA ARG A 528 -1.97 31.47 10.51
C ARG A 528 -2.47 31.58 11.95
N GLY A 529 -1.93 30.77 12.86
CA GLY A 529 -2.29 30.79 14.27
C GLY A 529 -2.00 32.14 14.93
N LEU A 530 -0.85 32.73 14.63
CA LEU A 530 -0.43 34.04 15.13
C LEU A 530 -1.28 35.16 14.54
N HIS A 531 -1.58 35.12 13.24
CA HIS A 531 -2.51 36.07 12.61
C HIS A 531 -3.88 36.06 13.31
N ARG A 532 -4.42 34.87 13.59
CA ARG A 532 -5.67 34.68 14.34
C ARG A 532 -5.58 35.26 15.75
N GLU A 533 -4.51 34.96 16.48
CA GLU A 533 -4.28 35.43 17.85
C GLU A 533 -4.20 36.98 17.93
N ILE A 534 -3.47 37.61 17.01
CA ILE A 534 -3.36 39.08 16.93
C ILE A 534 -4.73 39.70 16.64
N THR A 535 -5.49 39.11 15.71
CA THR A 535 -6.82 39.59 15.32
C THR A 535 -7.82 39.47 16.48
N ALA A 536 -7.78 38.35 17.21
CA ALA A 536 -8.66 38.10 18.36
C ALA A 536 -8.44 39.11 19.51
N ARG A 537 -7.23 39.68 19.62
CA ARG A 537 -6.87 40.68 20.63
C ARG A 537 -7.26 42.12 20.25
N GLY A 538 -7.99 42.31 19.15
CA GLY A 538 -8.41 43.63 18.68
C GLY A 538 -7.28 44.43 17.98
N GLY A 539 -6.17 43.77 17.64
CA GLY A 539 -5.17 44.36 16.75
C GLY A 539 -5.73 44.50 15.32
N GLN A 540 -5.29 45.54 14.59
CA GLN A 540 -5.53 45.60 13.14
C GLN A 540 -4.94 44.34 12.51
N ALA A 541 -5.70 43.64 11.66
CA ALA A 541 -5.28 42.39 11.04
C ALA A 541 -3.88 42.57 10.43
N ALA A 542 -2.91 41.84 10.99
CA ALA A 542 -1.52 41.98 10.58
C ALA A 542 -1.40 41.54 9.12
N ASP A 543 -0.77 42.36 8.29
CA ASP A 543 -0.50 42.00 6.90
C ASP A 543 0.23 40.63 6.86
N PRO A 544 -0.34 39.59 6.20
CA PRO A 544 0.21 38.25 6.15
C PRO A 544 1.68 38.18 5.75
N VAL A 545 2.09 39.02 4.80
CA VAL A 545 3.46 39.08 4.29
C VAL A 545 4.40 39.68 5.31
N SER A 546 4.00 40.77 5.96
CA SER A 546 4.77 41.42 7.03
C SER A 546 4.95 40.50 8.25
N LEU A 547 3.89 39.79 8.64
CA LEU A 547 3.96 38.81 9.74
C LEU A 547 4.93 37.67 9.42
N ALA A 548 4.86 37.13 8.20
CA ALA A 548 5.78 36.11 7.74
C ALA A 548 7.24 36.61 7.73
N ARG A 549 7.49 37.83 7.23
CA ARG A 549 8.86 38.41 7.23
C ARG A 549 9.42 38.60 8.63
N TRP A 550 8.60 38.97 9.60
CA TRP A 550 9.03 39.10 10.98
C TRP A 550 9.34 37.76 11.66
N LEU A 551 8.66 36.67 11.27
CA LEU A 551 8.98 35.33 11.76
C LEU A 551 10.30 34.78 11.17
N ASP A 552 10.74 35.29 10.02
CA ASP A 552 11.99 34.91 9.35
C ASP A 552 13.21 35.72 9.81
N ALA A 553 12.97 36.92 10.36
CA ALA A 553 13.98 37.82 10.91
C ALA A 553 14.48 37.33 12.27
#